data_AF-A0A641AFM9-F1
#
_entry.id   AF-A0A641AFM9-F1
#
_cell.length_a   1.000
_cell.length_b   1.000
_cell.length_c   1.000
_cell.angle_alpha   90.00
_cell.angle_beta   90.00
_cell.angle_gamma   90.00
#
_symmetry.space_group_name_H-M   'P 1'
#
loop_
_entity.id
_entity.type
_entity.pdbx_description
1 polymer ?
#
loop_
_entity_poly.entity_id
_entity_poly.type
_entity_poly.pdbx_seq_one_letter_code
_entity_poly.pdbx_strand_id
1 'polypeptide(L)'
;MYVIDISSLKKEGEFGSKEWGEACAAAAIKILKAADLPADFEWAFTERYTHPPDRLMKDGRTQCGYYIMVKNGEITGGDGEPEEALAIRGFHIRARWAALCNQSGAFYGAAGKLKRGEDEVAMREAIERYLGREDAYGELQPSERYFPETVRGPLMAGEEEGNGLHNIAASMQTSSPEFIDFPVTEMLVPIFDEMSEEQKKSFIKLLGIDI
;
A
#
# COMPACT_ATOMS: atom_id res chain seq x y z
N MET A 1 -19.48 -9.94 -10.91
CA MET A 1 -18.27 -9.32 -10.31
C MET A 1 -18.59 -7.85 -10.10
N TYR A 2 -18.41 -7.33 -8.90
CA TYR A 2 -18.73 -5.93 -8.58
C TYR A 2 -17.62 -5.02 -9.11
N VAL A 3 -17.99 -3.96 -9.82
CA VAL A 3 -17.07 -3.02 -10.46
C VAL A 3 -17.40 -1.63 -9.93
N ILE A 4 -16.41 -0.95 -9.37
CA ILE A 4 -16.57 0.45 -8.96
C ILE A 4 -16.39 1.34 -10.19
N ASP A 5 -17.28 2.31 -10.38
CA ASP A 5 -17.07 3.36 -11.38
C ASP A 5 -15.97 4.32 -10.88
N ILE A 6 -14.75 4.07 -11.33
CA ILE A 6 -13.57 4.85 -10.94
C ILE A 6 -13.65 6.29 -11.41
N SER A 7 -14.36 6.57 -12.50
CA SER A 7 -14.54 7.94 -13.00
C SER A 7 -15.34 8.82 -12.04
N SER A 8 -16.12 8.20 -11.15
CA SER A 8 -16.88 8.87 -10.09
C SER A 8 -16.09 9.08 -8.79
N LEU A 9 -14.91 8.46 -8.66
CA LEU A 9 -14.09 8.58 -7.46
C LEU A 9 -13.38 9.93 -7.43
N LYS A 10 -13.35 10.53 -6.24
CA LYS A 10 -12.57 11.74 -5.97
C LYS A 10 -11.26 11.36 -5.31
N LYS A 11 -10.31 12.30 -5.33
CA LYS A 11 -9.11 12.22 -4.51
C LYS A 11 -9.51 12.40 -3.04
N GLU A 12 -9.12 11.45 -2.20
CA GLU A 12 -9.50 11.38 -0.78
C GLU A 12 -8.35 11.83 0.13
N GLY A 13 -7.11 11.54 -0.25
CA GLY A 13 -5.96 11.99 0.54
C GLY A 13 -4.63 11.41 0.08
N GLU A 14 -3.59 11.77 0.82
CA GLU A 14 -2.23 11.30 0.61
C GLU A 14 -2.10 9.81 0.94
N PHE A 15 -1.17 9.10 0.31
CA PHE A 15 -0.86 7.71 0.68
C PHE A 15 -0.53 7.59 2.16
N GLY A 16 -1.24 6.69 2.84
CA GLY A 16 -1.13 6.52 4.27
C GLY A 16 -1.84 7.57 5.12
N SER A 17 -2.47 8.61 4.56
CA SER A 17 -3.38 9.46 5.34
C SER A 17 -4.59 8.67 5.85
N LYS A 18 -5.23 9.16 6.92
CA LYS A 18 -6.41 8.52 7.51
C LYS A 18 -7.56 8.50 6.51
N GLU A 19 -7.81 9.64 5.85
CA GLU A 19 -8.89 9.81 4.89
C GLU A 19 -8.75 8.85 3.70
N TRP A 20 -7.53 8.73 3.16
CA TRP A 20 -7.25 7.79 2.08
C TRP A 20 -7.39 6.33 2.54
N GLY A 21 -6.86 5.98 3.72
CA GLY A 21 -6.97 4.62 4.28
C GLY A 21 -8.41 4.18 4.53
N GLU A 22 -9.22 5.06 5.13
CA GLU A 22 -10.65 4.83 5.35
C GLU A 22 -11.42 4.67 4.02
N ALA A 23 -11.08 5.46 3.00
CA ALA A 23 -11.68 5.32 1.68
C ALA A 23 -11.32 4.00 0.99
N CYS A 24 -10.06 3.56 1.08
CA CYS A 24 -9.61 2.26 0.57
C CYS A 24 -10.35 1.11 1.26
N ALA A 25 -10.45 1.15 2.59
CA ALA A 25 -11.20 0.17 3.35
C ALA A 25 -12.70 0.17 2.97
N ALA A 26 -13.32 1.34 2.82
CA ALA A 26 -14.71 1.47 2.40
C ALA A 26 -14.97 0.88 1.00
N ALA A 27 -14.04 1.06 0.06
CA ALA A 27 -14.12 0.43 -1.26
C ALA A 27 -14.03 -1.09 -1.17
N ALA A 28 -13.05 -1.61 -0.41
CA ALA A 28 -12.91 -3.06 -0.21
C ALA A 28 -14.14 -3.69 0.46
N ILE A 29 -14.72 -3.02 1.46
CA ILE A 29 -15.97 -3.48 2.12
C ILE A 29 -17.10 -3.63 1.10
N LYS A 30 -17.27 -2.66 0.19
CA LYS A 30 -18.30 -2.74 -0.87
C LYS A 30 -18.06 -3.92 -1.81
N ILE A 31 -16.82 -4.11 -2.25
CA ILE A 31 -16.42 -5.21 -3.14
C ILE A 31 -16.71 -6.56 -2.47
N LEU A 32 -16.25 -6.75 -1.24
CA LEU A 32 -16.37 -8.02 -0.53
C LEU A 32 -17.82 -8.31 -0.10
N LYS A 33 -18.61 -7.29 0.26
CA LYS A 33 -20.06 -7.48 0.53
C LYS A 33 -20.82 -7.96 -0.71
N ALA A 34 -20.40 -7.54 -1.89
CA ALA A 34 -20.98 -7.99 -3.15
C ALA A 34 -20.48 -9.37 -3.61
N ALA A 35 -19.46 -9.93 -2.94
CA ALA A 35 -18.85 -11.21 -3.30
C ALA A 35 -19.53 -12.43 -2.64
N ASP A 36 -20.52 -12.22 -1.77
CA ASP A 36 -21.27 -13.29 -1.08
C ASP A 36 -20.37 -14.34 -0.44
N LEU A 37 -19.46 -13.88 0.44
CA LEU A 37 -18.47 -14.74 1.10
C LEU A 37 -19.16 -15.76 2.04
N PRO A 38 -18.60 -16.96 2.26
CA PRO A 38 -19.14 -17.91 3.21
C PRO A 38 -19.25 -17.31 4.62
N ALA A 39 -20.34 -17.61 5.34
CA ALA A 39 -20.63 -16.99 6.63
C ALA A 39 -19.59 -17.30 7.72
N ASP A 40 -18.90 -18.43 7.61
CA ASP A 40 -17.83 -18.89 8.51
C ASP A 40 -16.41 -18.54 8.00
N PHE A 41 -16.31 -17.83 6.87
CA PHE A 41 -15.02 -17.43 6.33
C PHE A 41 -14.42 -16.28 7.15
N GLU A 42 -13.19 -16.46 7.60
CA GLU A 42 -12.41 -15.43 8.26
C GLU A 42 -11.15 -15.11 7.47
N TRP A 43 -10.89 -13.81 7.30
CA TRP A 43 -9.69 -13.30 6.66
C TRP A 43 -9.50 -11.84 7.01
N ALA A 44 -8.25 -11.40 7.14
CA ALA A 44 -7.94 -10.00 7.33
C ALA A 44 -6.85 -9.51 6.38
N PHE A 45 -6.84 -8.20 6.16
CA PHE A 45 -5.77 -7.47 5.55
C PHE A 45 -5.35 -6.35 6.49
N THR A 46 -4.05 -6.17 6.65
CA THR A 46 -3.50 -4.97 7.27
C THR A 46 -2.29 -4.52 6.48
N GLU A 47 -2.25 -3.24 6.12
CA GLU A 47 -1.07 -2.63 5.53
C GLU A 47 -0.65 -1.45 6.39
N ARG A 48 0.45 -1.63 7.11
CA ARG A 48 1.02 -0.60 7.99
C ARG A 48 2.26 0.01 7.37
N TYR A 49 2.29 1.33 7.38
CA TYR A 49 3.41 2.14 6.94
C TYR A 49 4.29 2.53 8.12
N THR A 50 5.55 2.14 8.06
CA THR A 50 6.57 2.55 9.03
C THR A 50 7.25 3.84 8.58
N HIS A 51 7.73 4.65 9.54
CA HIS A 51 8.38 5.94 9.25
C HIS A 51 7.56 6.91 8.37
N PRO A 52 6.23 7.04 8.59
CA PRO A 52 5.45 8.04 7.86
C PRO A 52 5.86 9.46 8.27
N PRO A 53 5.68 10.48 7.43
CA PRO A 53 5.80 11.87 7.82
C PRO A 53 4.88 12.19 9.01
N ASP A 54 5.35 13.02 9.95
CA ASP A 54 4.60 13.40 11.16
C ASP A 54 3.18 13.92 10.85
N ARG A 55 3.00 14.56 9.69
CA ARG A 55 1.69 15.08 9.28
C ARG A 55 0.63 13.99 9.09
N LEU A 56 1.04 12.75 8.82
CA LEU A 56 0.13 11.62 8.66
C LEU A 56 -0.26 11.00 10.01
N MET A 57 0.42 11.38 11.10
CA MET A 57 0.21 10.84 12.46
C MET A 57 -0.55 11.80 13.38
N LYS A 58 -1.34 12.72 12.80
CA LYS A 58 -2.10 13.72 13.55
C LYS A 58 -3.30 13.11 14.29
N ASP A 59 -3.94 13.92 15.13
CA ASP A 59 -5.22 13.62 15.79
C ASP A 59 -5.23 12.35 16.66
N GLY A 60 -4.09 12.04 17.28
CA GLY A 60 -3.93 10.91 18.19
C GLY A 60 -3.78 9.56 17.49
N ARG A 61 -3.59 9.55 16.16
CA ARG A 61 -3.33 8.34 15.38
C ARG A 61 -2.03 7.68 15.85
N THR A 62 -2.10 6.41 16.22
CA THR A 62 -0.95 5.64 16.73
C THR A 62 -0.27 4.79 15.67
N GLN A 63 -0.96 4.52 14.55
CA GLN A 63 -0.44 3.70 13.46
C GLN A 63 -0.88 4.27 12.11
N CYS A 64 0.05 4.35 11.17
CA CYS A 64 -0.23 4.72 9.79
C CYS A 64 -0.50 3.46 8.97
N GLY A 65 -1.67 3.37 8.35
CA GLY A 65 -2.09 2.19 7.61
C GLY A 65 -3.60 2.09 7.48
N TYR A 66 -4.07 0.97 6.94
CA TYR A 66 -5.48 0.62 6.94
C TYR A 66 -5.66 -0.90 7.01
N TYR A 67 -6.88 -1.31 7.36
CA TYR A 67 -7.24 -2.71 7.48
C TYR A 67 -8.58 -3.04 6.84
N ILE A 68 -8.76 -4.30 6.51
CA ILE A 68 -10.01 -4.93 6.10
C ILE A 68 -10.15 -6.21 6.92
N MET A 69 -11.33 -6.50 7.45
CA MET A 69 -11.56 -7.67 8.28
C MET A 69 -12.88 -8.33 7.89
N VAL A 70 -12.80 -9.60 7.53
CA VAL A 70 -13.94 -10.51 7.35
C VAL A 70 -13.95 -11.43 8.55
N LYS A 71 -15.00 -11.34 9.37
CA LYS A 71 -15.11 -12.10 10.63
C LYS A 71 -16.57 -12.26 11.00
N ASN A 72 -16.98 -13.47 11.38
CA ASN A 72 -18.36 -13.77 11.83
C ASN A 72 -19.45 -13.29 10.85
N GLY A 73 -19.22 -13.42 9.53
CA GLY A 73 -20.15 -12.95 8.50
C GLY A 73 -20.23 -11.42 8.34
N GLU A 74 -19.41 -10.66 9.06
CA GLU A 74 -19.31 -9.21 8.92
C GLU A 74 -18.03 -8.81 8.17
N ILE A 75 -18.14 -7.74 7.40
CA ILE A 75 -17.02 -7.14 6.66
C ILE A 75 -16.87 -5.70 7.17
N THR A 76 -15.75 -5.47 7.84
CA THR A 76 -15.36 -4.20 8.47
C THR A 76 -14.00 -3.76 7.96
N GLY A 77 -13.60 -2.55 8.28
CA GLY A 77 -12.34 -1.96 7.84
C GLY A 77 -12.25 -0.49 8.24
N GLY A 78 -11.05 0.06 8.16
CA GLY A 78 -10.79 1.45 8.49
C GLY A 78 -9.31 1.74 8.62
N ASP A 79 -9.00 2.84 9.30
CA ASP A 79 -7.63 3.29 9.57
C ASP A 79 -6.87 2.39 10.57
N GLY A 80 -5.56 2.27 10.37
CA GLY A 80 -4.63 1.62 11.30
C GLY A 80 -4.40 0.11 11.08
N GLU A 81 -3.78 -0.53 12.07
CA GLU A 81 -3.43 -1.96 12.13
C GLU A 81 -3.93 -2.55 13.47
N PRO A 82 -5.25 -2.72 13.65
CA PRO A 82 -5.80 -3.21 14.91
C PRO A 82 -5.34 -4.65 15.21
N GLU A 83 -5.05 -4.92 16.48
CA GLU A 83 -4.58 -6.24 16.94
C GLU A 83 -5.58 -7.36 16.59
N GLU A 84 -6.88 -7.07 16.61
CA GLU A 84 -7.92 -8.02 16.22
C GLU A 84 -7.79 -8.47 14.76
N ALA A 85 -7.48 -7.55 13.83
CA ALA A 85 -7.26 -7.89 12.44
C ALA A 85 -5.96 -8.68 12.25
N LEU A 86 -4.88 -8.30 12.96
CA LEU A 86 -3.60 -9.01 12.94
C LEU A 86 -3.69 -10.45 13.47
N ALA A 87 -4.63 -10.72 14.37
CA ALA A 87 -4.82 -12.05 14.94
C ALA A 87 -5.53 -13.03 13.98
N ILE A 88 -6.17 -12.53 12.93
CA ILE A 88 -6.86 -13.34 11.92
C ILE A 88 -5.87 -13.70 10.83
N ARG A 89 -5.92 -14.93 10.32
CA ARG A 89 -5.05 -15.34 9.21
C ARG A 89 -5.35 -14.48 7.98
N GLY A 90 -4.32 -13.83 7.43
CA GLY A 90 -4.55 -12.82 6.41
C GLY A 90 -3.35 -12.39 5.58
N PHE A 91 -3.55 -11.33 4.80
CA PHE A 91 -2.47 -10.62 4.14
C PHE A 91 -2.06 -9.44 5.02
N HIS A 92 -1.00 -9.63 5.79
CA HIS A 92 -0.46 -8.57 6.65
C HIS A 92 0.89 -8.13 6.10
N ILE A 93 1.06 -6.82 5.92
CA ILE A 93 2.29 -6.23 5.44
C ILE A 93 2.68 -5.03 6.29
N ARG A 94 3.97 -4.94 6.58
CA ARG A 94 4.62 -3.74 7.11
C ARG A 94 5.67 -3.29 6.10
N ALA A 95 5.63 -2.01 5.76
CA ALA A 95 6.53 -1.43 4.76
C ALA A 95 6.90 0.01 5.15
N ARG A 96 8.11 0.44 4.85
CA ARG A 96 8.56 1.82 4.97
C ARG A 96 7.68 2.67 4.07
N TRP A 97 7.08 3.72 4.62
CA TRP A 97 6.15 4.58 3.90
C TRP A 97 6.74 5.06 2.58
N ALA A 98 7.97 5.59 2.63
CA ALA A 98 8.65 6.11 1.45
C ALA A 98 9.01 5.03 0.41
N ALA A 99 9.07 3.76 0.83
CA ALA A 99 9.36 2.66 -0.07
C ALA A 99 8.16 2.24 -0.92
N LEU A 100 6.93 2.71 -0.62
CA LEU A 100 5.70 2.38 -1.36
C LEU A 100 4.91 3.60 -1.84
N CYS A 101 5.06 4.74 -1.17
CA CYS A 101 4.16 5.88 -1.29
C CYS A 101 3.91 6.31 -2.73
N ASN A 102 4.96 6.52 -3.51
CA ASN A 102 4.83 7.08 -4.84
C ASN A 102 4.28 6.06 -5.85
N GLN A 103 4.80 4.83 -5.84
CA GLN A 103 4.37 3.78 -6.76
C GLN A 103 2.99 3.20 -6.47
N SER A 104 2.44 3.42 -5.28
CA SER A 104 1.04 3.12 -4.99
C SER A 104 0.06 4.00 -5.77
N GLY A 105 0.52 5.13 -6.32
CA GLY A 105 -0.27 5.97 -7.22
C GLY A 105 -0.28 5.51 -8.67
N ALA A 106 0.51 4.49 -9.04
CA ALA A 106 0.56 3.97 -10.40
C ALA A 106 -0.63 3.04 -10.69
N PHE A 107 -1.17 3.15 -11.90
CA PHE A 107 -2.20 2.24 -12.41
C PHE A 107 -1.55 1.08 -13.12
N TYR A 108 -1.96 -0.15 -12.81
CA TYR A 108 -1.46 -1.33 -13.51
C TYR A 108 -2.43 -2.52 -13.45
N GLY A 109 -2.34 -3.36 -14.47
CA GLY A 109 -2.70 -4.78 -14.43
C GLY A 109 -1.48 -5.66 -14.16
N ALA A 110 -1.51 -6.92 -14.58
CA ALA A 110 -0.47 -7.91 -14.29
C ALA A 110 0.92 -7.51 -14.83
N ALA A 111 0.99 -6.98 -16.07
CA ALA A 111 2.26 -6.58 -16.68
C ALA A 111 2.91 -5.41 -15.95
N GLY A 112 2.13 -4.37 -15.60
CA GLY A 112 2.63 -3.23 -14.85
C GLY A 112 3.02 -3.61 -13.42
N LYS A 113 2.29 -4.54 -12.78
CA LYS A 113 2.68 -5.10 -11.48
C LYS A 113 4.04 -5.78 -11.51
N LEU A 114 4.31 -6.58 -12.55
CA LEU A 114 5.61 -7.21 -12.74
C LEU A 114 6.70 -6.14 -12.92
N LYS A 115 6.44 -5.16 -13.79
CA LYS A 115 7.39 -4.07 -14.05
C LYS A 115 7.71 -3.25 -12.79
N ARG A 116 6.68 -2.90 -12.02
CA ARG A 116 6.82 -2.24 -10.71
C ARG A 116 7.70 -3.06 -9.77
N GLY A 117 7.52 -4.39 -9.73
CA GLY A 117 8.33 -5.28 -8.91
C GLY A 117 9.81 -5.29 -9.33
N GLU A 118 10.09 -5.32 -10.63
CA GLU A 118 11.46 -5.20 -11.15
C GLU A 118 12.12 -3.86 -10.77
N ASP A 119 11.36 -2.76 -10.92
CA ASP A 119 11.83 -1.42 -10.57
C ASP A 119 12.09 -1.30 -9.04
N GLU A 120 11.23 -1.89 -8.20
CA GLU A 120 11.41 -1.94 -6.74
C GLU A 120 12.67 -2.72 -6.34
N VAL A 121 12.98 -3.83 -7.04
CA VAL A 121 14.23 -4.57 -6.84
C VAL A 121 15.43 -3.69 -7.19
N ALA A 122 15.41 -3.04 -8.35
CA ALA A 122 16.51 -2.17 -8.79
C ALA A 122 16.74 -1.00 -7.81
N MET A 123 15.66 -0.37 -7.33
CA MET A 123 15.75 0.69 -6.32
C MET A 123 16.40 0.19 -5.02
N ARG A 124 16.00 -1.00 -4.54
CA ARG A 124 16.56 -1.60 -3.31
C ARG A 124 18.04 -1.92 -3.47
N GLU A 125 18.44 -2.56 -4.57
CA GLU A 125 19.85 -2.86 -4.83
C GLU A 125 20.71 -1.59 -4.91
N ALA A 126 20.19 -0.50 -5.50
CA ALA A 126 20.89 0.78 -5.57
C ALA A 126 21.11 1.40 -4.17
N ILE A 127 20.10 1.31 -3.29
CA ILE A 127 20.20 1.73 -1.90
C ILE A 127 21.23 0.89 -1.14
N GLU A 128 21.21 -0.42 -1.30
CA GLU A 128 22.17 -1.33 -0.66
C GLU A 128 23.61 -1.03 -1.09
N ARG A 129 23.85 -0.81 -2.39
CA ARG A 129 25.15 -0.38 -2.93
C ARG A 129 25.61 0.93 -2.30
N TYR A 130 24.70 1.90 -2.17
CA TYR A 130 25.01 3.21 -1.59
C TYR A 130 25.37 3.13 -0.10
N LEU A 131 24.65 2.30 0.66
CA LEU A 131 24.87 2.12 2.10
C LEU A 131 26.01 1.15 2.42
N GLY A 132 26.43 0.32 1.45
CA GLY A 132 27.43 -0.72 1.66
C GLY A 132 26.95 -1.88 2.55
N ARG A 133 25.63 -2.14 2.61
CA ARG A 133 25.03 -3.25 3.37
C ARG A 133 23.77 -3.79 2.68
N GLU A 134 23.55 -5.10 2.81
CA GLU A 134 22.33 -5.80 2.39
C GLU A 134 21.18 -5.55 3.37
N ASP A 135 19.95 -5.82 2.92
CA ASP A 135 18.70 -5.68 3.69
C ASP A 135 18.63 -4.35 4.44
N ALA A 136 18.79 -3.26 3.68
CA ALA A 136 18.81 -1.92 4.24
C ALA A 136 17.54 -1.56 5.03
N TYR A 137 16.43 -2.31 4.84
CA TYR A 137 15.15 -2.01 5.46
C TYR A 137 14.90 -2.83 6.72
N GLY A 138 15.38 -4.09 6.80
CA GLY A 138 15.29 -4.93 8.00
C GLY A 138 13.86 -5.20 8.47
N GLU A 139 12.89 -5.22 7.55
CA GLU A 139 11.47 -5.22 7.89
C GLU A 139 10.96 -6.62 8.23
N LEU A 140 10.55 -6.81 9.49
CA LEU A 140 9.86 -8.01 9.92
C LEU A 140 8.39 -7.95 9.52
N GLN A 141 7.98 -8.90 8.69
CA GLN A 141 6.58 -9.07 8.30
C GLN A 141 5.77 -9.68 9.46
N PRO A 142 4.51 -9.26 9.68
CA PRO A 142 3.70 -9.77 10.79
C PRO A 142 3.43 -11.27 10.71
N SER A 143 3.28 -11.81 9.50
CA SER A 143 2.97 -13.21 9.25
C SER A 143 3.37 -13.63 7.83
N GLU A 144 3.29 -14.94 7.55
CA GLU A 144 3.19 -15.41 6.17
C GLU A 144 1.91 -14.84 5.53
N ARG A 145 2.00 -14.43 4.26
CA ARG A 145 0.87 -13.82 3.54
C ARG A 145 -0.11 -14.91 3.11
N TYR A 146 -1.36 -14.76 3.51
CA TYR A 146 -2.47 -15.61 3.07
C TYR A 146 -3.49 -14.78 2.32
N PHE A 147 -3.65 -15.02 1.01
CA PHE A 147 -4.60 -14.28 0.17
C PHE A 147 -5.37 -15.24 -0.75
N PRO A 148 -6.37 -15.96 -0.21
CA PRO A 148 -7.09 -16.99 -0.93
C PRO A 148 -8.01 -16.42 -2.01
N GLU A 149 -8.39 -17.26 -2.99
CA GLU A 149 -9.23 -16.85 -4.12
C GLU A 149 -10.55 -16.19 -3.69
N THR A 150 -11.12 -16.67 -2.59
CA THR A 150 -12.36 -16.18 -1.97
C THR A 150 -12.38 -14.65 -1.79
N VAL A 151 -11.23 -14.04 -1.47
CA VAL A 151 -11.08 -12.58 -1.37
C VAL A 151 -10.25 -11.99 -2.51
N ARG A 152 -9.29 -12.75 -3.05
CA ARG A 152 -8.41 -12.30 -4.13
C ARG A 152 -9.19 -12.03 -5.41
N GLY A 153 -10.06 -12.95 -5.82
CA GLY A 153 -10.85 -12.79 -7.05
C GLY A 153 -11.68 -11.50 -7.05
N PRO A 154 -12.50 -11.24 -6.01
CA PRO A 154 -13.25 -9.99 -5.90
C PRO A 154 -12.36 -8.75 -5.80
N LEU A 155 -11.30 -8.76 -4.99
CA LEU A 155 -10.46 -7.56 -4.79
C LEU A 155 -9.58 -7.23 -5.99
N MET A 156 -9.25 -8.21 -6.84
CA MET A 156 -8.45 -8.01 -8.07
C MET A 156 -9.33 -7.83 -9.32
N ALA A 157 -10.66 -7.87 -9.16
CA ALA A 157 -11.62 -7.77 -10.24
C ALA A 157 -11.42 -6.54 -11.13
N GLY A 158 -11.16 -6.77 -12.42
CA GLY A 158 -11.02 -5.71 -13.42
C GLY A 158 -9.71 -4.93 -13.34
N GLU A 159 -8.66 -5.49 -12.71
CA GLU A 159 -7.34 -4.83 -12.59
C GLU A 159 -6.74 -4.42 -13.94
N GLU A 160 -6.94 -5.21 -14.99
CA GLU A 160 -6.44 -4.93 -16.34
C GLU A 160 -7.11 -3.70 -16.97
N GLU A 161 -8.35 -3.43 -16.61
CA GLU A 161 -9.12 -2.26 -17.07
C GLU A 161 -9.03 -1.08 -16.11
N GLY A 162 -8.07 -1.11 -15.18
CA GLY A 162 -7.84 -0.04 -14.21
C GLY A 162 -8.74 -0.11 -12.97
N ASN A 163 -9.46 -1.21 -12.73
CA ASN A 163 -10.21 -1.49 -11.51
C ASN A 163 -9.40 -2.34 -10.52
N GLY A 164 -10.07 -3.09 -9.64
CA GLY A 164 -9.42 -3.79 -8.54
C GLY A 164 -8.98 -2.82 -7.44
N LEU A 165 -8.83 -3.35 -6.23
CA LEU A 165 -8.61 -2.54 -5.03
C LEU A 165 -7.37 -1.64 -5.17
N HIS A 166 -6.30 -2.13 -5.79
CA HIS A 166 -5.09 -1.33 -6.01
C HIS A 166 -5.37 -0.09 -6.86
N ASN A 167 -5.93 -0.24 -8.06
CA ASN A 167 -6.16 0.93 -8.93
C ASN A 167 -7.27 1.84 -8.38
N ILE A 168 -8.25 1.29 -7.67
CA ILE A 168 -9.22 2.09 -6.92
C ILE A 168 -8.50 2.95 -5.87
N ALA A 169 -7.60 2.36 -5.08
CA ALA A 169 -6.79 3.09 -4.09
C ALA A 169 -5.90 4.17 -4.75
N ALA A 170 -5.22 3.83 -5.85
CA ALA A 170 -4.41 4.76 -6.64
C ALA A 170 -5.24 5.94 -7.17
N SER A 171 -6.48 5.67 -7.62
CA SER A 171 -7.38 6.71 -8.12
C SER A 171 -7.77 7.72 -7.04
N MET A 172 -7.84 7.30 -5.77
CA MET A 172 -8.17 8.15 -4.63
C MET A 172 -6.95 8.85 -4.02
N GLN A 173 -5.73 8.45 -4.40
CA GLN A 173 -4.48 8.98 -3.84
C GLN A 173 -4.10 10.35 -4.41
N THR A 174 -3.76 11.31 -3.55
CA THR A 174 -3.03 12.54 -3.92
C THR A 174 -1.52 12.34 -3.82
N SER A 175 -0.75 13.00 -4.68
CA SER A 175 0.71 12.96 -4.66
C SER A 175 1.28 13.50 -3.35
N SER A 176 2.34 12.86 -2.85
CA SER A 176 3.10 13.36 -1.69
C SER A 176 4.19 14.34 -2.13
N PRO A 177 4.37 15.46 -1.41
CA PRO A 177 5.29 16.52 -1.82
C PRO A 177 6.76 16.08 -1.88
N GLU A 178 7.15 15.07 -1.09
CA GLU A 178 8.52 14.55 -1.03
C GLU A 178 9.02 13.97 -2.36
N PHE A 179 8.12 13.55 -3.25
CA PHE A 179 8.46 12.83 -4.47
C PHE A 179 8.38 13.70 -5.73
N ILE A 180 7.95 14.97 -5.62
CA ILE A 180 7.71 15.85 -6.77
C ILE A 180 8.97 16.02 -7.64
N ASP A 181 10.13 16.15 -7.01
CA ASP A 181 11.40 16.41 -7.70
C ASP A 181 12.26 15.15 -7.87
N PHE A 182 11.78 13.99 -7.45
CA PHE A 182 12.56 12.75 -7.55
C PHE A 182 12.47 12.16 -8.96
N PRO A 183 13.59 11.64 -9.51
CA PRO A 183 13.53 10.79 -10.69
C PRO A 183 12.77 9.51 -10.33
N VAL A 184 11.80 9.15 -11.17
CA VAL A 184 10.91 8.00 -10.96
C VAL A 184 10.69 7.25 -12.28
N THR A 185 10.44 5.95 -12.18
CA THR A 185 10.08 5.12 -13.34
C THR A 185 8.66 5.41 -13.82
N GLU A 186 8.25 4.79 -14.93
CA GLU A 186 6.85 4.82 -15.40
C GLU A 186 5.86 4.31 -14.34
N MET A 187 6.29 3.32 -13.53
CA MET A 187 5.51 2.79 -12.40
C MET A 187 5.70 3.61 -11.13
N LEU A 188 6.21 4.84 -11.23
CA LEU A 188 6.42 5.80 -10.14
C LEU A 188 7.37 5.30 -9.03
N VAL A 189 8.20 4.30 -9.32
CA VAL A 189 9.22 3.83 -8.38
C VAL A 189 10.41 4.79 -8.43
N PRO A 190 10.92 5.31 -7.30
CA PRO A 190 12.09 6.19 -7.28
C PRO A 190 13.35 5.54 -7.90
N ILE A 191 14.01 6.26 -8.80
CA ILE A 191 15.26 5.82 -9.46
C ILE A 191 16.45 6.34 -8.65
N PHE A 192 16.86 5.58 -7.65
CA PHE A 192 17.87 6.02 -6.68
C PHE A 192 19.23 6.40 -7.30
N ASP A 193 19.68 5.67 -8.32
CA ASP A 193 20.98 5.94 -8.97
C ASP A 193 20.99 7.27 -9.77
N GLU A 194 19.81 7.78 -10.15
CA GLU A 194 19.66 9.06 -10.86
C GLU A 194 19.47 10.26 -9.91
N MET A 195 19.28 10.01 -8.62
CA MET A 195 19.14 11.07 -7.62
C MET A 195 20.46 11.82 -7.41
N SER A 196 20.37 13.13 -7.16
CA SER A 196 21.47 13.91 -6.59
C SER A 196 21.84 13.39 -5.19
N GLU A 197 23.03 13.72 -4.68
CA GLU A 197 23.42 13.29 -3.33
C GLU A 197 22.50 13.86 -2.24
N GLU A 198 21.97 15.07 -2.42
CA GLU A 198 20.98 15.66 -1.53
C GLU A 198 19.65 14.90 -1.59
N GLN A 199 19.21 14.50 -2.78
CA GLN A 199 18.00 13.69 -2.98
C GLN A 199 18.15 12.30 -2.37
N LYS A 200 19.30 11.62 -2.57
CA LYS A 200 19.60 10.33 -1.94
C LYS A 200 19.51 10.41 -0.43
N LYS A 201 20.20 11.37 0.19
CA LYS A 201 20.15 11.57 1.65
C LYS A 201 18.73 11.87 2.13
N SER A 202 17.98 12.67 1.39
CA SER A 202 16.59 12.97 1.70
C SER A 202 15.72 11.70 1.64
N PHE A 203 15.87 10.88 0.60
CA PHE A 203 15.12 9.64 0.44
C PHE A 203 15.49 8.59 1.49
N ILE A 204 16.78 8.42 1.82
CA ILE A 204 17.24 7.53 2.89
C ILE A 204 16.66 7.95 4.25
N LYS A 205 16.60 9.26 4.52
CA LYS A 205 15.93 9.80 5.71
C LYS A 205 14.42 9.48 5.71
N LEU A 206 13.74 9.64 4.59
CA LEU A 206 12.31 9.32 4.46
C LEU A 206 12.03 7.82 4.60
N LEU A 207 12.97 6.98 4.17
CA LEU A 207 12.92 5.55 4.43
C LEU A 207 13.08 5.26 5.91
N GLY A 208 13.67 6.14 6.72
CA GLY A 208 13.93 5.93 8.15
C GLY A 208 15.17 5.08 8.38
N ILE A 209 16.17 5.20 7.51
CA ILE A 209 17.42 4.44 7.57
C ILE A 209 18.52 5.36 8.10
N ASP A 210 19.22 4.92 9.15
CA ASP A 210 20.39 5.63 9.67
C ASP A 210 21.60 5.43 8.74
N ILE A 211 22.34 6.53 8.52
CA ILE A 211 23.57 6.62 7.70
C ILE A 211 24.78 6.83 8.61
#